data_AF-A0A1W9M228-F1
#
_entry.id   AF-A0A1W9M228-F1
#
_cell.length_a   1.000
_cell.length_b   1.000
_cell.length_c   1.000
_cell.angle_alpha   90.00
_cell.angle_beta   90.00
_cell.angle_gamma   90.00
#
_symmetry.space_group_name_H-M   'P 1'
#
loop_
_entity.id
_entity.type
_entity.pdbx_description
1 polymer ?
#
loop_
_entity_poly.entity_id
_entity_poly.type
_entity_poly.pdbx_seq_one_letter_code
_entity_poly.pdbx_strand_id
1 'polypeptide(L)'
;RGDNVNYDGYANSRYTLAVGATDHYGKKAYYSEPGAPLIACAPSDDDSAYIITTALSGCKTDFGGTSAVAPMVSGVIALMLHANPNLGWRDVQHILIRSAAQNDPTDSDWKVNGAGFHVNHKYGFGRVNAAKAVELSKFWQNVPKETATTFGVGNVRAKSIPDNNSAGISSTITISESFSLEHVEVIFQASHPYRGDLKIVLTSTSGTQSMLAESHSDSNADYDWKFMSVRHWGESSAGNWTLTVSDLKSGNTGTFDAWGLMLYGNYSDVTDVIGVLRILADIPADGKFIRSDKKTGMEEAIYLLQQAAGLR
;
A
#
# COMPACT_ATOMS: atom_id res chain seq x y z
N ARG A 1 -19.45 4.95 -12.92
CA ARG A 1 -18.67 5.56 -11.83
C ARG A 1 -18.65 4.56 -10.69
N GLY A 2 -17.47 4.20 -10.17
CA GLY A 2 -17.32 3.14 -9.16
C GLY A 2 -16.42 1.99 -9.64
N ASP A 3 -15.39 2.31 -10.42
CA ASP A 3 -14.35 1.34 -10.76
C ASP A 3 -13.21 1.44 -9.75
N ASN A 4 -12.45 0.36 -9.59
CA ASN A 4 -11.41 0.22 -8.58
C ASN A 4 -10.23 -0.56 -9.14
N VAL A 5 -9.02 -0.15 -8.81
CA VAL A 5 -7.78 -0.78 -9.29
C VAL A 5 -7.72 -2.29 -8.96
N ASN A 6 -8.38 -2.71 -7.88
CA ASN A 6 -8.48 -4.12 -7.50
C ASN A 6 -9.25 -5.01 -8.49
N TYR A 7 -10.06 -4.44 -9.38
CA TYR A 7 -10.86 -5.19 -10.36
C TYR A 7 -10.08 -5.50 -11.65
N ASP A 8 -8.91 -4.89 -11.85
CA ASP A 8 -8.01 -5.14 -12.98
C ASP A 8 -6.89 -6.11 -12.58
N GLY A 9 -6.82 -7.28 -13.24
CA GLY A 9 -5.84 -8.32 -12.92
C GLY A 9 -4.36 -7.94 -13.17
N TYR A 10 -4.07 -6.95 -14.01
CA TYR A 10 -2.73 -6.43 -14.24
C TYR A 10 -2.32 -5.43 -13.18
N ALA A 11 -3.20 -4.45 -12.87
CA ALA A 11 -2.91 -3.40 -11.90
C ALA A 11 -2.94 -3.93 -10.46
N ASN A 12 -3.73 -4.98 -10.20
CA ASN A 12 -3.81 -5.69 -8.93
C ASN A 12 -2.66 -6.70 -8.70
N SER A 13 -1.74 -6.85 -9.64
CA SER A 13 -0.57 -7.73 -9.49
C SER A 13 0.50 -7.08 -8.62
N ARG A 14 1.06 -7.83 -7.67
CA ARG A 14 2.22 -7.38 -6.86
C ARG A 14 3.47 -7.01 -7.67
N TYR A 15 3.56 -7.53 -8.90
CA TYR A 15 4.65 -7.27 -9.83
C TYR A 15 4.47 -6.00 -10.66
N THR A 16 3.29 -5.37 -10.59
CA THR A 16 2.98 -4.13 -11.29
C THR A 16 2.92 -2.98 -10.29
N LEU A 17 3.51 -1.83 -10.64
CA LEU A 17 3.36 -0.61 -9.84
C LEU A 17 2.11 0.16 -10.29
N ALA A 18 1.00 -0.07 -9.62
CA ALA A 18 -0.22 0.70 -9.87
C ALA A 18 -0.08 2.13 -9.33
N VAL A 19 -0.39 3.12 -10.18
CA VAL A 19 -0.18 4.55 -9.90
C VAL A 19 -1.43 5.38 -10.19
N GLY A 20 -1.77 6.29 -9.28
CA GLY A 20 -2.92 7.19 -9.40
C GLY A 20 -2.58 8.52 -10.07
N ALA A 21 -3.59 9.19 -10.62
CA ALA A 21 -3.46 10.51 -11.23
C ALA A 21 -3.96 11.64 -10.31
N THR A 22 -3.22 12.73 -10.27
CA THR A 22 -3.63 13.98 -9.62
C THR A 22 -3.69 15.14 -10.60
N ASP A 23 -4.53 16.13 -10.33
CA ASP A 23 -4.45 17.44 -10.98
C ASP A 23 -3.18 18.21 -10.56
N HIS A 24 -2.97 19.40 -11.13
CA HIS A 24 -1.83 20.27 -10.79
C HIS A 24 -1.93 20.92 -9.40
N TYR A 25 -3.09 20.82 -8.73
CA TYR A 25 -3.24 21.17 -7.30
C TYR A 25 -2.87 20.02 -6.37
N GLY A 26 -2.58 18.83 -6.92
CA GLY A 26 -2.24 17.63 -6.17
C GLY A 26 -3.47 16.90 -5.61
N LYS A 27 -4.68 17.19 -6.10
CA LYS A 27 -5.90 16.45 -5.76
C LYS A 27 -6.16 15.36 -6.77
N LYS A 28 -6.91 14.34 -6.37
CA LYS A 28 -7.25 13.19 -7.23
C LYS A 28 -7.93 13.67 -8.51
N ALA A 29 -7.38 13.29 -9.67
CA ALA A 29 -8.04 13.54 -10.94
C ALA A 29 -9.40 12.81 -10.98
N TYR A 30 -10.42 13.44 -11.59
CA TYR A 30 -11.79 12.92 -11.53
C TYR A 30 -11.95 11.53 -12.17
N TYR A 31 -11.09 11.20 -13.14
CA TYR A 31 -11.04 9.92 -13.84
C TYR A 31 -10.14 8.89 -13.15
N SER A 32 -9.28 9.28 -12.21
CA SER A 32 -8.38 8.33 -11.55
C SER A 32 -9.19 7.33 -10.73
N GLU A 33 -8.87 6.05 -10.84
CA GLU A 33 -9.50 5.02 -10.03
C GLU A 33 -8.78 4.91 -8.69
N PRO A 34 -9.51 4.84 -7.56
CA PRO A 34 -8.90 4.49 -6.28
C PRO A 34 -8.68 2.96 -6.18
N GLY A 35 -7.85 2.52 -5.25
CA GLY A 35 -7.72 1.11 -4.92
C GLY A 35 -6.61 0.84 -3.92
N ALA A 36 -6.72 -0.28 -3.20
CA ALA A 36 -5.69 -0.74 -2.28
C ALA A 36 -4.34 -1.14 -2.93
N PRO A 37 -4.28 -1.48 -4.24
CA PRO A 37 -3.03 -1.69 -4.97
C PRO A 37 -2.18 -0.44 -5.24
N LEU A 38 -2.75 0.77 -5.16
CA LEU A 38 -2.01 1.98 -5.53
C LEU A 38 -0.81 2.19 -4.61
N ILE A 39 0.40 2.27 -5.20
CA ILE A 39 1.63 2.51 -4.45
C ILE A 39 1.94 4.01 -4.32
N ALA A 40 1.61 4.79 -5.34
CA ALA A 40 1.91 6.22 -5.38
C ALA A 40 0.98 6.92 -6.39
N CYS A 41 1.10 8.24 -6.49
CA CYS A 41 0.46 9.03 -7.54
C CYS A 41 1.42 10.03 -8.18
N ALA A 42 1.06 10.54 -9.36
CA ALA A 42 1.77 11.65 -9.99
C ALA A 42 0.80 12.59 -10.73
N PRO A 43 1.23 13.82 -11.05
CA PRO A 43 0.42 14.77 -11.80
C PRO A 43 0.03 14.26 -13.20
N SER A 44 -1.16 14.63 -13.62
CA SER A 44 -1.74 14.44 -14.94
C SER A 44 -2.65 15.64 -15.26
N ASP A 45 -3.55 15.51 -16.23
CA ASP A 45 -4.51 16.53 -16.61
C ASP A 45 -5.74 16.63 -15.71
N ASP A 46 -6.41 17.79 -15.75
CA ASP A 46 -7.68 18.08 -15.08
C ASP A 46 -8.67 18.86 -15.97
N ASP A 47 -8.49 18.77 -17.29
CA ASP A 47 -9.14 19.58 -18.33
C ASP A 47 -8.81 21.10 -18.31
N SER A 48 -8.02 21.58 -17.34
CA SER A 48 -7.50 22.96 -17.28
C SER A 48 -5.99 23.05 -17.45
N ALA A 49 -5.27 22.00 -17.07
CA ALA A 49 -3.87 21.75 -17.33
C ALA A 49 -3.68 20.35 -17.92
N TYR A 50 -2.62 20.16 -18.70
CA TYR A 50 -2.31 18.91 -19.39
C TYR A 50 -0.81 18.60 -19.34
N ILE A 51 -0.46 17.35 -19.63
CA ILE A 51 0.94 16.93 -19.81
C ILE A 51 1.40 17.35 -21.21
N ILE A 52 2.51 18.08 -21.25
CA ILE A 52 3.20 18.44 -22.49
C ILE A 52 4.23 17.35 -22.80
N THR A 53 4.15 16.74 -23.97
CA THR A 53 5.02 15.63 -24.38
C THR A 53 5.23 15.60 -25.89
N THR A 54 6.11 14.73 -26.38
CA THR A 54 6.33 14.54 -27.83
C THR A 54 5.15 13.84 -28.49
N ALA A 55 4.87 14.17 -29.76
CA ALA A 55 3.87 13.50 -30.60
C ALA A 55 4.54 12.82 -31.82
N LEU A 56 3.77 12.04 -32.61
CA LEU A 56 4.25 11.48 -33.89
C LEU A 56 4.80 12.56 -34.84
N SER A 57 4.26 13.77 -34.76
CA SER A 57 4.80 14.97 -35.37
C SER A 57 4.68 16.13 -34.38
N GLY A 58 5.80 16.74 -34.02
CA GLY A 58 5.84 17.91 -33.13
C GLY A 58 5.56 17.58 -31.66
N CYS A 59 4.78 18.44 -31.01
CA CYS A 59 4.51 18.43 -29.57
C CYS A 59 3.01 18.21 -29.30
N LYS A 60 2.69 17.35 -28.34
CA LYS A 60 1.33 17.18 -27.79
C LYS A 60 1.22 18.01 -26.51
N THR A 61 0.23 18.88 -26.44
CA THR A 61 0.01 19.81 -25.32
C THR A 61 -1.28 19.51 -24.54
N ASP A 62 -1.96 18.42 -24.88
CA ASP A 62 -3.25 17.99 -24.34
C ASP A 62 -3.21 16.49 -23.96
N PHE A 63 -2.04 15.98 -23.54
CA PHE A 63 -1.91 14.59 -23.09
C PHE A 63 -2.34 14.46 -21.62
N GLY A 64 -2.93 13.32 -21.28
CA GLY A 64 -3.58 13.13 -19.99
C GLY A 64 -3.97 11.68 -19.69
N GLY A 65 -4.84 11.51 -18.71
CA GLY A 65 -5.27 10.22 -18.16
C GLY A 65 -4.23 9.59 -17.24
N THR A 66 -4.61 8.51 -16.55
CA THR A 66 -3.67 7.68 -15.78
C THR A 66 -2.52 7.15 -16.65
N SER A 67 -2.73 7.01 -17.96
CA SER A 67 -1.71 6.71 -18.97
C SER A 67 -0.53 7.69 -18.98
N ALA A 68 -0.71 8.94 -18.56
CA ALA A 68 0.38 9.92 -18.47
C ALA A 68 1.20 9.80 -17.18
N VAL A 69 0.62 9.19 -16.14
CA VAL A 69 1.29 8.95 -14.85
C VAL A 69 2.31 7.81 -14.96
N ALA A 70 1.95 6.71 -15.62
CA ALA A 70 2.82 5.54 -15.78
C ALA A 70 4.22 5.87 -16.37
N PRO A 71 4.36 6.59 -17.50
CA PRO A 71 5.68 6.97 -18.02
C PRO A 71 6.40 7.98 -17.12
N MET A 72 5.67 8.84 -16.39
CA MET A 72 6.28 9.79 -15.46
C MET A 72 6.94 9.08 -14.28
N VAL A 73 6.23 8.13 -13.65
CA VAL A 73 6.79 7.31 -12.57
C VAL A 73 7.91 6.41 -13.11
N SER A 74 7.76 5.85 -14.31
CA SER A 74 8.84 5.09 -14.98
C SER A 74 10.11 5.93 -15.18
N GLY A 75 9.97 7.21 -15.52
CA GLY A 75 11.10 8.14 -15.61
C GLY A 75 11.80 8.36 -14.27
N VAL A 76 11.04 8.49 -13.17
CA VAL A 76 11.62 8.57 -11.81
C VAL A 76 12.36 7.28 -11.45
N ILE A 77 11.79 6.12 -11.75
CA ILE A 77 12.44 4.82 -11.53
C ILE A 77 13.72 4.71 -12.35
N ALA A 78 13.74 5.18 -13.59
CA ALA A 78 14.96 5.22 -14.40
C ALA A 78 16.06 6.08 -13.76
N LEU A 79 15.71 7.21 -13.14
CA LEU A 79 16.67 8.04 -12.37
C LEU A 79 17.17 7.31 -11.11
N MET A 80 16.29 6.60 -10.40
CA MET A 80 16.68 5.77 -9.24
C MET A 80 17.68 4.68 -9.65
N LEU A 81 17.39 3.95 -10.73
CA LEU A 81 18.25 2.89 -11.26
C LEU A 81 19.57 3.43 -11.83
N HIS A 82 19.57 4.64 -12.37
CA HIS A 82 20.82 5.31 -12.75
C HIS A 82 21.67 5.64 -11.52
N ALA A 83 21.05 6.13 -10.44
CA ALA A 83 21.77 6.43 -9.20
C ALA A 83 22.26 5.16 -8.49
N ASN A 84 21.53 4.05 -8.59
CA ASN A 84 21.95 2.75 -8.07
C ASN A 84 21.45 1.60 -8.98
N PRO A 85 22.32 1.05 -9.84
CA PRO A 85 21.93 -0.02 -10.76
C PRO A 85 21.74 -1.39 -10.08
N ASN A 86 22.03 -1.50 -8.78
CA ASN A 86 21.87 -2.75 -8.03
C ASN A 86 20.48 -2.91 -7.39
N LEU A 87 19.60 -1.91 -7.49
CA LEU A 87 18.25 -1.99 -6.91
C LEU A 87 17.46 -3.14 -7.54
N GLY A 88 16.90 -4.00 -6.70
CA GLY A 88 15.90 -4.98 -7.11
C GLY A 88 14.52 -4.34 -7.30
N TRP A 89 13.61 -5.08 -7.91
CA TRP A 89 12.24 -4.59 -8.16
C TRP A 89 11.50 -4.23 -6.87
N ARG A 90 11.70 -4.98 -5.77
CA ARG A 90 11.15 -4.68 -4.44
C ARG A 90 11.78 -3.43 -3.82
N ASP A 91 13.07 -3.23 -4.01
CA ASP A 91 13.78 -2.04 -3.51
C ASP A 91 13.19 -0.76 -4.09
N VAL A 92 12.88 -0.77 -5.38
CA VAL A 92 12.18 0.35 -6.05
C VAL A 92 10.86 0.66 -5.35
N GLN A 93 10.06 -0.36 -5.01
CA GLN A 93 8.79 -0.16 -4.30
C GLN A 93 8.99 0.46 -2.92
N HIS A 94 9.92 -0.08 -2.12
CA HIS A 94 10.27 0.44 -0.80
C HIS A 94 10.72 1.91 -0.86
N ILE A 95 11.57 2.27 -1.82
CA ILE A 95 12.05 3.64 -1.98
C ILE A 95 10.92 4.59 -2.39
N LEU A 96 10.07 4.20 -3.34
CA LEU A 96 8.92 5.02 -3.75
C LEU A 96 8.00 5.31 -2.56
N ILE A 97 7.69 4.29 -1.74
CA ILE A 97 6.87 4.42 -0.54
C ILE A 97 7.52 5.37 0.48
N ARG A 98 8.80 5.18 0.79
CA ARG A 98 9.53 5.96 1.82
C ARG A 98 9.84 7.39 1.39
N SER A 99 9.86 7.66 0.08
CA SER A 99 10.13 8.98 -0.47
C SER A 99 8.87 9.78 -0.80
N ALA A 100 7.71 9.14 -0.86
CA ALA A 100 6.45 9.77 -1.27
C ALA A 100 6.11 11.01 -0.41
N ALA A 101 5.55 12.02 -1.05
CA ALA A 101 5.06 13.21 -0.39
C ALA A 101 3.55 13.15 -0.23
N GLN A 102 3.04 13.37 0.98
CA GLN A 102 1.61 13.44 1.23
C GLN A 102 1.01 14.67 0.50
N ASN A 103 0.32 14.42 -0.60
CA ASN A 103 -0.48 15.41 -1.33
C ASN A 103 -1.92 15.44 -0.77
N ASP A 104 -2.62 16.56 -0.97
CA ASP A 104 -3.99 16.76 -0.50
C ASP A 104 -4.19 16.29 0.97
N PRO A 105 -3.46 16.89 1.94
CA PRO A 105 -3.40 16.39 3.32
C PRO A 105 -4.76 16.47 4.05
N THR A 106 -5.74 17.18 3.48
CA THR A 106 -7.10 17.30 4.00
C THR A 106 -8.02 16.16 3.55
N ASP A 107 -7.60 15.29 2.63
CA ASP A 107 -8.40 14.15 2.20
C ASP A 107 -8.67 13.19 3.37
N SER A 108 -9.94 12.87 3.60
CA SER A 108 -10.38 12.10 4.77
C SER A 108 -9.94 10.63 4.76
N ASP A 109 -9.51 10.11 3.61
CA ASP A 109 -9.03 8.73 3.46
C ASP A 109 -7.55 8.56 3.84
N TRP A 110 -6.83 9.65 4.12
CA TRP A 110 -5.51 9.55 4.74
C TRP A 110 -5.62 8.89 6.12
N LYS A 111 -4.84 7.83 6.30
CA LYS A 111 -4.62 7.13 7.58
C LYS A 111 -3.13 6.86 7.75
N VAL A 112 -2.73 6.65 9.00
CA VAL A 112 -1.40 6.11 9.33
C VAL A 112 -1.60 4.62 9.60
N ASN A 113 -0.85 3.77 8.92
CA ASN A 113 -0.91 2.33 9.10
C ASN A 113 -0.14 1.89 10.36
N GLY A 114 -0.16 0.60 10.70
CA GLY A 114 0.48 0.06 11.90
C GLY A 114 2.00 0.22 11.96
N ALA A 115 2.64 0.55 10.85
CA ALA A 115 4.08 0.79 10.72
C ALA A 115 4.44 2.28 10.59
N GLY A 116 3.47 3.18 10.68
CA GLY A 116 3.70 4.62 10.62
C GLY A 116 3.66 5.23 9.23
N PHE A 117 3.30 4.48 8.18
CA PHE A 117 3.18 5.03 6.83
C PHE A 117 1.82 5.71 6.60
N HIS A 118 1.83 6.85 5.92
CA HIS A 118 0.61 7.46 5.40
C HIS A 118 0.08 6.67 4.21
N VAL A 119 -1.18 6.26 4.26
CA VAL A 119 -1.84 5.45 3.22
C VAL A 119 -3.21 6.03 2.85
N ASN A 120 -3.55 6.00 1.56
CA ASN A 120 -4.82 6.50 1.00
C ASN A 120 -5.17 5.72 -0.28
N HIS A 121 -6.42 5.32 -0.49
CA HIS A 121 -6.79 4.54 -1.68
C HIS A 121 -6.75 5.36 -2.97
N LYS A 122 -6.75 6.69 -2.91
CA LYS A 122 -6.68 7.59 -4.09
C LYS A 122 -5.25 7.93 -4.47
N TYR A 123 -4.33 7.91 -3.51
CA TYR A 123 -2.97 8.44 -3.65
C TYR A 123 -1.88 7.39 -3.37
N GLY A 124 -2.25 6.18 -2.94
CA GLY A 124 -1.32 5.20 -2.41
C GLY A 124 -0.62 5.74 -1.16
N PHE A 125 0.71 5.76 -1.19
CA PHE A 125 1.54 6.38 -0.15
C PHE A 125 1.79 7.87 -0.36
N GLY A 126 1.34 8.42 -1.50
CA GLY A 126 1.41 9.83 -1.85
C GLY A 126 2.08 10.08 -3.20
N ARG A 127 2.32 11.36 -3.48
CA ARG A 127 2.92 11.80 -4.73
C ARG A 127 4.38 11.40 -4.79
N VAL A 128 4.81 10.83 -5.92
CA VAL A 128 6.21 10.50 -6.19
C VAL A 128 7.09 11.74 -6.02
N ASN A 129 8.18 11.59 -5.27
CA ASN A 129 9.19 12.65 -5.06
C ASN A 129 10.52 12.20 -5.66
N ALA A 130 10.80 12.63 -6.89
CA ALA A 130 11.99 12.20 -7.63
C ALA A 130 13.30 12.51 -6.89
N ALA A 131 13.41 13.71 -6.30
CA ALA A 131 14.61 14.12 -5.58
C ALA A 131 14.88 13.21 -4.37
N LYS A 132 13.87 12.98 -3.52
CA LYS A 132 14.00 12.08 -2.35
C LYS A 132 14.22 10.64 -2.76
N ALA A 133 13.54 10.16 -3.80
CA ALA A 133 13.68 8.79 -4.29
C ALA A 133 15.11 8.52 -4.80
N VAL A 134 15.66 9.43 -5.61
CA VAL A 134 17.05 9.35 -6.11
C VAL A 134 18.05 9.44 -4.96
N GLU A 135 17.83 10.32 -3.99
CA GLU A 135 18.73 10.46 -2.84
C GLU A 135 18.77 9.18 -1.99
N LEU A 136 17.60 8.61 -1.67
CA LEU A 136 17.54 7.32 -0.96
C LEU A 136 18.20 6.19 -1.76
N SER A 137 18.06 6.21 -3.10
CA SER A 137 18.62 5.17 -3.97
C SER A 137 20.13 5.05 -3.87
N LYS A 138 20.86 6.17 -3.76
CA LYS A 138 22.34 6.22 -3.76
C LYS A 138 22.98 5.35 -2.66
N PHE A 139 22.32 5.25 -1.52
CA PHE A 139 22.84 4.55 -0.34
C PHE A 139 21.94 3.38 0.10
N TRP A 140 20.96 3.02 -0.72
CA TRP A 140 20.01 1.96 -0.42
C TRP A 140 20.72 0.62 -0.29
N GLN A 141 20.41 -0.10 0.79
CA GLN A 141 20.78 -1.50 0.95
C GLN A 141 19.60 -2.36 0.50
N ASN A 142 19.86 -3.31 -0.40
CA ASN A 142 18.80 -4.17 -0.91
C ASN A 142 18.08 -4.89 0.22
N VAL A 143 16.75 -4.92 0.14
CA VAL A 143 15.93 -5.61 1.13
C VAL A 143 16.22 -7.11 1.13
N PRO A 144 16.07 -7.80 2.28
CA PRO A 144 16.31 -9.24 2.36
C PRO A 144 15.43 -10.02 1.38
N LYS A 145 15.79 -11.29 1.17
CA LYS A 145 15.03 -12.22 0.33
C LYS A 145 13.55 -12.24 0.76
N GLU A 146 12.67 -12.16 -0.23
CA GLU A 146 11.23 -12.24 -0.01
C GLU A 146 10.85 -13.56 0.66
N THR A 147 10.00 -13.46 1.68
CA THR A 147 9.23 -14.55 2.28
C THR A 147 7.80 -14.45 1.77
N ALA A 148 7.21 -15.59 1.41
CA ALA A 148 5.83 -15.69 0.95
C ALA A 148 5.15 -16.86 1.65
N THR A 149 4.09 -16.58 2.41
CA THR A 149 3.35 -17.59 3.17
C THR A 149 1.85 -17.44 2.95
N THR A 150 1.15 -18.57 2.87
CA THR A 150 -0.29 -18.62 2.65
C THR A 150 -1.01 -19.12 3.92
N PHE A 151 -2.08 -18.44 4.31
CA PHE A 151 -2.85 -18.74 5.51
C PHE A 151 -4.34 -18.87 5.22
N GLY A 152 -4.98 -19.80 5.94
CA GLY A 152 -6.44 -19.89 6.02
C GLY A 152 -7.16 -20.24 4.73
N VAL A 153 -6.50 -20.82 3.72
CA VAL A 153 -7.15 -21.29 2.49
C VAL A 153 -8.09 -22.46 2.83
N GLY A 154 -9.37 -22.16 3.08
CA GLY A 154 -10.37 -23.16 3.40
C GLY A 154 -11.66 -22.60 4.02
N ASN A 155 -12.79 -23.06 3.48
CA ASN A 155 -14.19 -22.69 3.72
C ASN A 155 -14.54 -21.94 5.03
N VAL A 156 -15.14 -20.76 4.86
CA VAL A 156 -15.98 -20.08 5.87
C VAL A 156 -17.25 -20.89 6.18
N ARG A 157 -17.47 -21.98 5.44
CA ARG A 157 -18.65 -22.87 5.46
C ARG A 157 -19.91 -22.16 4.96
N ALA A 158 -19.80 -21.42 3.84
CA ALA A 158 -20.90 -20.78 3.14
C ALA A 158 -21.89 -20.07 4.08
N LYS A 159 -21.41 -19.03 4.78
CA LYS A 159 -22.25 -18.28 5.72
C LYS A 159 -23.05 -17.24 4.99
N SER A 160 -24.34 -17.12 5.28
CA SER A 160 -25.21 -16.09 4.71
C SER A 160 -24.65 -14.69 4.97
N ILE A 161 -24.57 -13.89 3.92
CA ILE A 161 -24.26 -12.46 4.00
C ILE A 161 -25.57 -11.73 4.33
N PRO A 162 -25.63 -10.94 5.42
CA PRO A 162 -26.84 -10.19 5.75
C PRO A 162 -27.20 -9.16 4.66
N ASP A 163 -28.43 -9.24 4.15
CA ASP A 163 -28.98 -8.37 3.10
C ASP A 163 -29.11 -6.91 3.56
N ASN A 164 -28.75 -5.95 2.69
CA ASN A 164 -28.79 -4.50 2.94
C ASN A 164 -28.27 -4.09 4.33
N ASN A 165 -27.12 -4.63 4.72
CA ASN A 165 -26.55 -4.46 6.05
C ASN A 165 -25.07 -4.08 5.98
N SER A 166 -24.79 -2.83 6.34
CA SER A 166 -23.43 -2.28 6.31
C SER A 166 -22.46 -2.88 7.32
N ALA A 167 -22.95 -3.52 8.40
CA ALA A 167 -22.11 -4.25 9.35
C ALA A 167 -21.62 -5.58 8.78
N GLY A 168 -22.43 -6.23 7.94
CA GLY A 168 -22.07 -7.45 7.21
C GLY A 168 -21.76 -8.64 8.11
N ILE A 169 -20.89 -9.51 7.60
CA ILE A 169 -20.36 -10.70 8.27
C ILE A 169 -18.84 -10.66 8.26
N SER A 170 -18.21 -11.19 9.32
CA SER A 170 -16.75 -11.22 9.44
C SER A 170 -16.21 -12.63 9.66
N SER A 171 -14.98 -12.85 9.20
CA SER A 171 -14.19 -14.06 9.43
C SER A 171 -12.77 -13.65 9.79
N THR A 172 -12.13 -14.39 10.70
CA THR A 172 -10.80 -14.06 11.23
C THR A 172 -9.83 -15.22 11.04
N ILE A 173 -8.62 -14.90 10.56
CA ILE A 173 -7.47 -15.80 10.51
C ILE A 173 -6.45 -15.29 11.53
N THR A 174 -5.98 -16.17 12.42
CA THR A 174 -4.90 -15.85 13.36
C THR A 174 -3.57 -16.37 12.79
N ILE A 175 -2.59 -15.49 12.69
CA ILE A 175 -1.25 -15.78 12.17
C ILE A 175 -0.23 -15.68 13.30
N SER A 176 0.58 -16.72 13.50
CA SER A 176 1.63 -16.73 14.53
C SER A 176 2.99 -16.26 14.02
N GLU A 177 3.24 -16.38 12.72
CA GLU A 177 4.50 -15.96 12.09
C GLU A 177 4.58 -14.43 12.01
N SER A 178 5.72 -13.87 12.42
CA SER A 178 5.99 -12.43 12.40
C SER A 178 7.11 -12.10 11.43
N PHE A 179 6.78 -11.35 10.38
CA PHE A 179 7.72 -10.72 9.46
C PHE A 179 7.14 -9.36 9.00
N SER A 180 7.99 -8.51 8.44
CA SER A 180 7.58 -7.19 7.93
C SER A 180 6.90 -7.36 6.58
N LEU A 181 5.67 -6.85 6.45
CA LEU A 181 4.85 -6.98 5.25
C LEU A 181 5.28 -6.02 4.12
N GLU A 182 5.04 -6.48 2.90
CA GLU A 182 5.12 -5.69 1.66
C GLU A 182 3.78 -5.78 0.93
N HIS A 183 3.42 -6.97 0.43
CA HIS A 183 2.14 -7.18 -0.25
C HIS A 183 1.25 -8.14 0.53
N VAL A 184 -0.05 -7.87 0.50
CA VAL A 184 -1.09 -8.76 1.02
C VAL A 184 -2.06 -9.08 -0.10
N GLU A 185 -2.15 -10.34 -0.51
CA GLU A 185 -3.18 -10.81 -1.45
C GLU A 185 -4.28 -11.56 -0.68
N VAL A 186 -5.53 -11.32 -1.06
CA VAL A 186 -6.71 -11.96 -0.47
C VAL A 186 -7.40 -12.79 -1.54
N ILE A 187 -7.35 -14.11 -1.40
CA ILE A 187 -8.13 -15.03 -2.23
C ILE A 187 -9.55 -15.01 -1.65
N PHE A 188 -10.55 -14.64 -2.44
CA PHE A 188 -11.92 -14.42 -1.99
C PHE A 188 -12.93 -15.17 -2.86
N GLN A 189 -13.82 -15.89 -2.20
CA GLN A 189 -14.92 -16.62 -2.83
C GLN A 189 -16.25 -16.33 -2.13
N ALA A 190 -17.24 -15.94 -2.93
CA ALA A 190 -18.59 -15.73 -2.46
C ALA A 190 -19.61 -16.00 -3.59
N SER A 191 -20.70 -16.65 -3.25
CA SER A 191 -21.84 -16.83 -4.14
C SER A 191 -22.79 -15.65 -3.94
N HIS A 192 -23.07 -14.86 -4.98
CA HIS A 192 -23.98 -13.71 -4.90
C HIS A 192 -24.55 -13.37 -6.28
N PRO A 193 -25.88 -13.19 -6.46
CA PRO A 193 -26.46 -12.90 -7.78
C PRO A 193 -25.97 -11.59 -8.42
N TYR A 194 -25.54 -10.63 -7.61
CA TYR A 194 -25.08 -9.32 -8.05
C TYR A 194 -23.85 -8.91 -7.25
N ARG A 195 -22.66 -9.30 -7.72
CA ARG A 195 -21.42 -9.14 -6.93
C ARG A 195 -21.06 -7.69 -6.63
N GLY A 196 -21.52 -6.75 -7.45
CA GLY A 196 -21.35 -5.32 -7.21
C GLY A 196 -22.08 -4.77 -6.00
N ASP A 197 -22.97 -5.54 -5.37
CA ASP A 197 -23.62 -5.13 -4.12
C ASP A 197 -22.68 -5.28 -2.91
N LEU A 198 -21.63 -6.10 -3.05
CA LEU A 198 -20.73 -6.45 -1.96
C LEU A 198 -19.64 -5.39 -1.73
N LYS A 199 -19.40 -5.10 -0.45
CA LYS A 199 -18.24 -4.37 0.05
C LYS A 199 -17.35 -5.33 0.83
N ILE A 200 -16.04 -5.28 0.57
CA ILE A 200 -15.06 -6.19 1.16
C ILE A 200 -13.95 -5.37 1.80
N VAL A 201 -13.73 -5.53 3.10
CA VAL A 201 -12.71 -4.82 3.87
C VAL A 201 -11.83 -5.82 4.61
N LEU A 202 -10.52 -5.74 4.38
CA LEU A 202 -9.54 -6.44 5.19
C LEU A 202 -9.08 -5.53 6.34
N THR A 203 -9.05 -6.04 7.55
CA THR A 203 -8.49 -5.37 8.72
C THR A 203 -7.30 -6.18 9.22
N SER A 204 -6.13 -5.54 9.25
CA SER A 204 -4.90 -6.11 9.80
C SER A 204 -4.90 -6.16 11.33
N THR A 205 -3.92 -6.85 11.90
CA THR A 205 -3.73 -6.93 13.36
C THR A 205 -3.51 -5.58 14.04
N SER A 206 -3.01 -4.58 13.32
CA SER A 206 -2.76 -3.23 13.83
C SER A 206 -4.01 -2.34 13.77
N GLY A 207 -5.10 -2.83 13.16
CA GLY A 207 -6.32 -2.07 12.90
C GLY A 207 -6.32 -1.33 11.57
N THR A 208 -5.24 -1.38 10.76
CA THR A 208 -5.26 -0.82 9.40
C THR A 208 -6.30 -1.55 8.56
N GLN A 209 -7.25 -0.78 8.02
CA GLN A 209 -8.29 -1.27 7.12
C GLN A 209 -7.89 -1.04 5.68
N SER A 210 -8.19 -2.00 4.81
CA SER A 210 -7.98 -1.95 3.36
C SER A 210 -9.30 -2.28 2.65
N MET A 211 -9.83 -1.32 1.89
CA MET A 211 -11.02 -1.52 1.05
C MET A 211 -10.59 -2.30 -0.20
N LEU A 212 -11.04 -3.55 -0.30
CA LEU A 212 -10.70 -4.43 -1.42
C LEU A 212 -11.75 -4.33 -2.53
N ALA A 213 -13.02 -4.21 -2.15
CA ALA A 213 -14.13 -3.96 -3.04
C ALA A 213 -15.10 -2.96 -2.40
N GLU A 214 -15.70 -2.12 -3.23
CA GLU A 214 -16.76 -1.16 -2.90
C GLU A 214 -18.01 -1.48 -3.71
N SER A 215 -19.19 -1.08 -3.24
CA SER A 215 -20.41 -1.32 -4.01
C SER A 215 -20.38 -0.54 -5.34
N HIS A 216 -20.66 -1.25 -6.43
CA HIS A 216 -20.58 -0.77 -7.80
C HIS A 216 -21.64 -1.46 -8.68
N SER A 217 -21.72 -1.08 -9.96
CA SER A 217 -22.80 -1.50 -10.87
C SER A 217 -22.51 -2.82 -11.62
N ASP A 218 -21.59 -3.66 -11.13
CA ASP A 218 -21.32 -4.95 -11.76
C ASP A 218 -22.39 -5.98 -11.37
N SER A 219 -23.24 -6.29 -12.34
CA SER A 219 -24.37 -7.20 -12.19
C SER A 219 -24.04 -8.67 -12.39
N ASN A 220 -22.77 -9.03 -12.56
CA ASN A 220 -22.38 -10.43 -12.68
C ASN A 220 -22.54 -11.14 -11.33
N ALA A 221 -22.76 -12.46 -11.41
CA ALA A 221 -22.80 -13.30 -10.23
C ALA A 221 -21.39 -13.63 -9.74
N ASP A 222 -21.31 -13.87 -8.43
CA ASP A 222 -20.23 -14.51 -7.70
C ASP A 222 -18.87 -13.79 -7.75
N TYR A 223 -18.08 -14.05 -6.71
CA TYR A 223 -16.65 -13.76 -6.68
C TYR A 223 -15.87 -15.07 -6.63
N ASP A 224 -14.90 -15.19 -7.53
CA ASP A 224 -13.73 -16.05 -7.41
C ASP A 224 -12.54 -15.21 -7.84
N TRP A 225 -12.04 -14.40 -6.92
CA TRP A 225 -11.11 -13.32 -7.23
C TRP A 225 -10.01 -13.20 -6.19
N LYS A 226 -8.85 -12.71 -6.63
CA LYS A 226 -7.72 -12.40 -5.76
C LYS A 226 -7.57 -10.89 -5.70
N PHE A 227 -7.79 -10.29 -4.53
CA PHE A 227 -7.52 -8.87 -4.29
C PHE A 227 -6.07 -8.67 -3.82
N MET A 228 -5.55 -7.45 -3.91
CA MET A 228 -4.22 -7.08 -3.42
C MET A 228 -4.27 -5.76 -2.63
N SER A 229 -3.42 -5.66 -1.62
CA SER A 229 -3.21 -4.44 -0.86
C SER A 229 -1.74 -4.23 -0.55
N VAL A 230 -1.28 -3.00 -0.75
CA VAL A 230 -0.01 -2.50 -0.22
C VAL A 230 -0.20 -1.68 1.05
N ARG A 231 -1.44 -1.47 1.54
CA ARG A 231 -1.70 -0.55 2.67
C ARG A 231 -1.10 -1.01 4.00
N HIS A 232 -0.75 -2.29 4.11
CA HIS A 232 -0.17 -2.92 5.30
C HIS A 232 1.37 -2.94 5.27
N TRP A 233 1.99 -2.25 4.31
CA TRP A 233 3.45 -2.23 4.16
C TRP A 233 4.15 -1.85 5.46
N GLY A 234 5.17 -2.62 5.82
CA GLY A 234 5.97 -2.46 7.04
C GLY A 234 5.33 -3.01 8.32
N GLU A 235 4.04 -3.37 8.31
CA GLU A 235 3.40 -3.95 9.50
C GLU A 235 3.90 -5.37 9.76
N SER A 236 3.77 -5.83 11.02
CA SER A 236 3.98 -7.25 11.33
C SER A 236 2.83 -8.10 10.76
N SER A 237 3.16 -9.26 10.19
CA SER A 237 2.20 -10.28 9.77
C SER A 237 1.44 -10.94 10.93
N ALA A 238 2.01 -10.97 12.14
CA ALA A 238 1.50 -11.75 13.25
C ALA A 238 0.27 -11.12 13.91
N GLY A 239 -0.73 -11.95 14.20
CA GLY A 239 -1.93 -11.56 14.93
C GLY A 239 -3.21 -11.87 14.16
N ASN A 240 -4.28 -11.15 14.49
CA ASN A 240 -5.60 -11.40 13.93
C ASN A 240 -5.83 -10.56 12.68
N TRP A 241 -6.14 -11.23 11.58
CA TRP A 241 -6.60 -10.62 10.34
C TRP A 241 -8.07 -10.91 10.15
N THR A 242 -8.87 -9.88 9.93
CA THR A 242 -10.32 -10.00 9.80
C THR A 242 -10.77 -9.51 8.43
N LEU A 243 -11.47 -10.37 7.67
CA LEU A 243 -12.18 -9.97 6.47
C LEU A 243 -13.65 -9.74 6.81
N THR A 244 -14.16 -8.56 6.47
CA THR A 244 -15.57 -8.19 6.60
C THR A 244 -16.19 -8.07 5.21
N VAL A 245 -17.32 -8.74 5.02
CA VAL A 245 -18.11 -8.73 3.79
C VAL A 245 -19.51 -8.21 4.11
N SER A 246 -19.93 -7.13 3.46
CA SER A 246 -21.28 -6.57 3.61
C SER A 246 -21.98 -6.45 2.28
N ASP A 247 -23.28 -6.74 2.28
CA ASP A 247 -24.18 -6.40 1.18
C ASP A 247 -24.80 -5.02 1.45
N LEU A 248 -24.66 -4.10 0.51
CA LEU A 248 -25.12 -2.71 0.64
C LEU A 248 -26.39 -2.42 -0.17
N LYS A 249 -27.00 -3.42 -0.79
CA LYS A 249 -28.28 -3.32 -1.50
C LYS A 249 -29.25 -4.36 -0.95
N SER A 250 -30.53 -4.17 -1.26
CA SER A 250 -31.61 -5.06 -0.82
C SER A 250 -32.02 -6.00 -1.94
N GLY A 251 -32.28 -7.26 -1.61
CA GLY A 251 -33.04 -8.20 -2.43
C GLY A 251 -32.23 -9.31 -3.10
N ASN A 252 -30.97 -9.04 -3.46
CA ASN A 252 -30.03 -10.10 -3.82
C ASN A 252 -29.42 -10.62 -2.53
N THR A 253 -29.29 -11.93 -2.36
CA THR A 253 -28.65 -12.49 -1.17
C THR A 253 -27.72 -13.62 -1.57
N GLY A 254 -26.69 -13.84 -0.76
CA GLY A 254 -25.66 -14.80 -1.06
C GLY A 254 -24.87 -15.25 0.16
N THR A 255 -23.76 -15.94 -0.09
CA THR A 255 -22.94 -16.57 0.94
C THR A 255 -21.49 -16.18 0.83
N PHE A 256 -20.85 -15.98 1.98
CA PHE A 256 -19.41 -15.88 2.10
C PHE A 256 -18.84 -17.30 2.23
N ASP A 257 -18.20 -17.77 1.17
CA ASP A 257 -17.88 -19.19 0.98
C ASP A 257 -16.49 -19.54 1.48
N ALA A 258 -15.47 -18.80 1.03
CA ALA A 258 -14.09 -19.00 1.43
C ALA A 258 -13.27 -17.72 1.30
N TRP A 259 -12.20 -17.63 2.08
CA TRP A 259 -11.13 -16.68 1.83
C TRP A 259 -9.81 -17.21 2.37
N GLY A 260 -8.70 -16.63 1.93
CA GLY A 260 -7.37 -16.89 2.46
C GLY A 260 -6.44 -15.70 2.22
N LEU A 261 -5.32 -15.70 2.92
CA LEU A 261 -4.30 -14.65 2.81
C LEU A 261 -3.04 -15.23 2.18
N MET A 262 -2.45 -14.53 1.22
CA MET A 262 -1.07 -14.73 0.80
C MET A 262 -0.29 -13.48 1.20
N LEU A 263 0.63 -13.65 2.14
CA LEU A 263 1.42 -12.56 2.71
C LEU A 263 2.83 -12.61 2.15
N TYR A 264 3.30 -11.47 1.66
CA TYR A 264 4.65 -11.28 1.11
C TYR A 264 5.38 -10.24 1.93
N GLY A 265 6.66 -10.45 2.15
CA GLY A 265 7.46 -9.53 2.95
C GLY A 265 8.85 -10.07 3.18
N ASN A 266 9.45 -9.69 4.29
CA ASN A 266 10.74 -10.22 4.70
C ASN A 266 10.88 -10.24 6.21
N TYR A 267 11.63 -11.21 6.72
CA TYR A 267 12.14 -11.11 8.09
C TYR A 267 13.09 -9.93 8.10
N SER A 268 12.74 -8.89 8.85
CA SER A 268 13.69 -7.85 9.18
C SER A 268 14.86 -8.53 9.87
N ASP A 269 16.03 -8.54 9.22
CA ASP A 269 17.24 -8.81 9.98
C ASP A 269 17.29 -7.76 11.08
N VAL A 270 17.56 -8.20 12.31
CA VAL A 270 17.70 -7.36 13.51
C VAL A 270 18.87 -6.35 13.38
N THR A 271 19.40 -6.14 12.16
CA THR A 271 20.51 -5.26 11.80
C THR A 271 20.08 -3.89 11.27
N ASP A 272 18.78 -3.61 11.04
CA ASP A 272 18.31 -2.26 10.68
C ASP A 272 18.35 -1.26 11.85
N VAL A 273 18.95 -1.66 12.96
CA VAL A 273 19.39 -0.74 14.03
C VAL A 273 20.39 0.29 13.46
N ILE A 274 21.21 -0.09 12.46
CA ILE A 274 22.18 0.82 11.83
C ILE A 274 21.48 1.88 10.95
N GLY A 275 20.37 1.55 10.29
CA GLY A 275 19.58 2.50 9.51
C GLY A 275 18.87 3.52 10.41
N VAL A 276 18.26 3.06 11.50
CA VAL A 276 17.63 3.92 12.52
C VAL A 276 18.68 4.81 13.23
N LEU A 277 19.86 4.27 13.55
CA LEU A 277 20.97 5.04 14.11
C LEU A 277 21.48 6.15 13.18
N ARG A 278 21.40 5.97 11.85
CA ARG A 278 21.78 7.00 10.87
C ARG A 278 20.76 8.13 10.77
N ILE A 279 19.45 7.81 10.84
CA ILE A 279 18.39 8.82 10.88
C ILE A 279 18.51 9.69 12.14
N LEU A 280 18.95 9.11 13.26
CA LEU A 280 19.23 9.85 14.50
C LEU A 280 20.52 10.70 14.43
N ALA A 281 21.47 10.35 13.56
CA ALA A 281 22.71 11.09 13.38
C ALA A 281 22.57 12.36 12.50
N ASP A 282 21.48 12.47 11.72
CA ASP A 282 21.18 13.62 10.84
C ASP A 282 20.29 14.69 11.51
N ILE A 283 20.04 14.58 12.84
CA ILE A 283 19.39 15.65 13.60
C ILE A 283 20.38 16.82 13.76
N PRO A 284 20.05 18.04 13.30
CA PRO A 284 20.91 19.22 13.46
C PRO A 284 21.27 19.48 14.93
N ALA A 285 22.53 19.84 15.16
CA ALA A 285 23.17 19.95 16.47
C ALA A 285 22.69 21.14 17.35
N ASP A 286 21.55 21.78 17.06
CA ASP A 286 21.06 22.95 17.79
C ASP A 286 19.86 22.68 18.73
N GLY A 287 19.48 21.41 18.91
CA GLY A 287 18.65 20.97 20.03
C GLY A 287 19.39 21.03 21.37
N LYS A 288 19.55 22.24 21.93
CA LYS A 288 20.07 22.51 23.28
C LYS A 288 19.54 21.51 24.32
N PHE A 289 20.42 20.65 24.83
CA PHE A 289 20.50 20.30 26.25
C PHE A 289 21.98 20.13 26.67
N ILE A 290 22.26 20.50 27.91
CA ILE A 290 23.55 20.91 28.44
C ILE A 290 24.36 19.71 28.97
N ARG A 291 25.61 19.62 28.47
CA ARG A 291 26.85 19.02 29.04
C ARG A 291 26.99 17.50 29.29
N SER A 292 28.14 17.03 28.76
CA SER A 292 29.12 16.04 29.25
C SER A 292 28.72 14.56 29.33
N ASP A 293 28.98 13.80 28.25
CA ASP A 293 30.12 12.88 28.14
C ASP A 293 29.92 11.91 26.96
N LYS A 294 30.79 11.98 25.93
CA LYS A 294 30.65 11.26 24.65
C LYS A 294 30.99 9.75 24.70
N LYS A 295 30.69 9.06 25.79
CA LYS A 295 30.82 7.59 25.89
C LYS A 295 29.58 6.88 26.44
N THR A 296 28.72 7.58 27.17
CA THR A 296 27.56 6.98 27.85
C THR A 296 26.31 6.87 26.96
N GLY A 297 26.08 7.81 26.03
CA GLY A 297 24.87 7.81 25.20
C GLY A 297 24.74 6.64 24.21
N MET A 298 25.86 6.06 23.75
CA MET A 298 25.82 4.92 22.82
C MET A 298 25.59 3.59 23.55
N GLU A 299 26.17 3.43 24.74
CA GLU A 299 25.93 2.25 25.59
C GLU A 299 24.50 2.25 26.14
N GLU A 300 23.95 3.41 26.47
CA GLU A 300 22.57 3.55 26.96
C GLU A 300 21.54 3.31 25.85
N ALA A 301 21.82 3.73 24.61
CA ALA A 301 20.98 3.39 23.46
C ALA A 301 20.99 1.89 23.14
N ILE A 302 22.16 1.24 23.20
CA ILE A 302 22.30 -0.21 23.00
C ILE A 302 21.57 -0.98 24.12
N TYR A 303 21.69 -0.54 25.37
CA TYR A 303 21.02 -1.14 26.51
C TYR A 303 19.48 -1.05 26.42
N LEU A 304 18.95 0.10 26.00
CA LEU A 304 17.51 0.28 25.80
C LEU A 304 16.98 -0.55 24.61
N LEU A 305 17.78 -0.72 23.56
CA LEU A 305 17.46 -1.59 22.42
C LEU A 305 17.44 -3.08 22.81
N GLN A 306 18.37 -3.53 23.66
CA GLN A 306 18.39 -4.90 24.18
C GLN A 306 17.17 -5.19 25.06
N GLN A 307 16.76 -4.23 25.89
CA GLN A 307 15.53 -4.33 26.70
C GLN A 307 14.27 -4.35 25.83
N ALA A 308 14.19 -3.53 24.78
CA ALA A 308 13.04 -3.48 23.88
C ALA A 308 12.90 -4.74 22.99
N ALA A 309 14.02 -5.39 22.66
CA ALA A 309 14.05 -6.61 21.84
C ALA A 309 13.91 -7.91 22.64
N GLY A 310 13.83 -7.86 23.99
CA GLY A 310 13.74 -9.05 24.85
C GLY A 310 14.97 -9.96 24.80
N LEU A 311 16.10 -9.48 24.28
CA LEU A 311 17.37 -10.21 24.22
C LEU A 311 18.17 -9.90 25.48
N ARG A 312 18.40 -10.92 26.32
CA ARG A 312 19.32 -10.85 27.47
C ARG A 312 20.76 -11.06 27.03
#